data_AF-A0A8X6N7U6-F1
#
_entry.id   AF-A0A8X6N7U6-F1
#
_cell.length_a   1.000
_cell.length_b   1.000
_cell.length_c   1.000
_cell.angle_alpha   90.00
_cell.angle_beta   90.00
_cell.angle_gamma   90.00
#
_symmetry.space_group_name_H-M   'P 1'
#
loop_
_entity.id
_entity.type
_entity.pdbx_description
1 polymer ?
#
loop_
_entity_poly.entity_id
_entity_poly.type
_entity_poly.pdbx_seq_one_letter_code
_entity_poly.pdbx_strand_id
1 'polypeptide(L)'
;PPPINRGEFHWSPETEGLALGAVYYGQLIGFLPGGRMAEVYGGKRTLIAFLLLASICTAAVPFAARFSVHLFIACRFLVGVGT
;
A
#
# COMPACT_ATOMS: atom_id res chain seq x y z
N PRO A 1 17.05 -21.67 19.01
CA PRO A 1 16.70 -20.87 17.81
C PRO A 1 17.24 -19.45 18.01
N PRO A 2 17.94 -18.84 17.05
CA PRO A 2 18.47 -17.48 17.21
C PRO A 2 17.31 -16.48 17.41
N PRO A 3 17.53 -15.39 18.16
CA PRO A 3 16.51 -14.38 18.35
C PRO A 3 16.16 -13.78 16.98
N ILE A 4 14.91 -13.95 16.57
CA ILE A 4 14.36 -13.30 15.39
C ILE A 4 14.41 -11.81 15.69
N ASN A 5 15.28 -11.06 15.02
CA ASN A 5 15.33 -9.60 15.08
C ASN A 5 13.97 -9.08 14.60
N ARG A 6 13.00 -8.95 15.52
CA ARG A 6 11.78 -8.18 15.30
C ARG A 6 12.26 -6.76 15.10
N GLY A 7 11.99 -6.19 13.93
CA GLY A 7 12.54 -4.90 13.52
C GLY A 7 12.26 -3.77 14.50
N GLU A 8 12.68 -2.56 14.14
CA GLU A 8 12.56 -1.32 14.93
C GLU A 8 11.13 -1.05 15.48
N PHE A 9 10.11 -1.71 14.90
CA PHE A 9 8.73 -1.73 15.38
C PHE A 9 8.30 -3.09 15.94
N HIS A 10 7.88 -3.12 17.21
CA HIS A 10 7.29 -4.29 17.88
C HIS A 10 5.84 -4.55 17.40
N TRP A 11 5.63 -4.86 16.12
CA TRP A 11 4.32 -5.23 15.62
C TRP A 11 3.99 -6.70 15.91
N SER A 12 2.73 -6.98 16.23
CA SER A 12 2.25 -8.36 16.35
C SER A 12 2.19 -9.00 14.95
N PRO A 13 2.34 -10.34 14.84
CA PRO A 13 2.17 -11.06 13.57
C PRO A 13 0.82 -10.77 12.90
N GLU A 14 -0.22 -10.50 13.70
CA GLU A 14 -1.54 -10.09 13.23
C GLU A 14 -1.51 -8.73 12.51
N THR A 15 -0.75 -7.76 13.04
CA THR A 15 -0.59 -6.44 12.42
C THR A 15 0.17 -6.53 11.09
N GLU A 16 1.20 -7.36 11.03
CA GLU A 16 1.92 -7.63 9.77
C GLU A 16 0.99 -8.30 8.74
N GLY A 17 0.19 -9.28 9.16
CA GLY A 17 -0.82 -9.92 8.33
C GLY A 17 -1.86 -8.94 7.80
N LEU A 18 -2.37 -8.04 8.66
CA LEU A 18 -3.29 -6.97 8.27
C LEU A 18 -2.66 -6.00 7.27
N ALA A 19 -1.41 -5.62 7.46
CA ALA A 19 -0.70 -4.72 6.55
C ALA A 19 -0.46 -5.36 5.17
N LEU A 20 -0.14 -6.66 5.12
CA LEU A 20 -0.04 -7.42 3.88
C LEU A 20 -1.42 -7.57 3.22
N GLY A 21 -2.45 -7.91 3.99
CA GLY A 21 -3.83 -8.02 3.51
C GLY A 21 -4.34 -6.70 2.92
N ALA A 22 -4.05 -5.57 3.56
CA ALA A 22 -4.42 -4.24 3.09
C ALA A 22 -3.85 -3.93 1.69
N VAL A 23 -2.60 -4.32 1.41
CA VAL A 23 -2.03 -4.17 0.05
C VAL A 23 -2.83 -4.99 -0.96
N TYR A 24 -3.11 -6.26 -0.67
CA TYR A 24 -3.88 -7.12 -1.58
C TYR A 24 -5.28 -6.59 -1.85
N TYR A 25 -5.99 -6.16 -0.80
CA TYR A 25 -7.32 -5.56 -0.95
C TYR A 25 -7.28 -4.27 -1.77
N GLY A 26 -6.27 -3.41 -1.54
CA GLY A 26 -6.06 -2.21 -2.34
C GLY A 26 -5.86 -2.53 -3.81
N GLN A 27 -5.02 -3.51 -4.12
CA GLN A 27 -4.70 -3.91 -5.49
C GLN A 27 -5.92 -4.47 -6.24
N LEU A 28 -6.74 -5.30 -5.57
CA LEU A 28 -8.00 -5.77 -6.15
C LEU A 28 -8.93 -4.62 -6.51
N ILE A 29 -9.03 -3.61 -5.62
CA ILE A 29 -9.81 -2.40 -5.86
C ILE A 29 -9.19 -1.53 -6.94
N GLY A 30 -7.86 -1.52 -7.11
CA GLY A 30 -7.17 -0.80 -8.18
C GLY A 30 -7.43 -1.42 -9.56
N PHE A 31 -7.49 -2.75 -9.66
CA PHE A 31 -7.70 -3.46 -10.92
C PHE A 31 -9.07 -3.24 -11.55
N LEU A 32 -10.13 -3.22 -10.73
CA LEU A 32 -11.52 -3.04 -11.16
C LEU A 32 -11.74 -1.75 -12.00
N PRO A 33 -11.40 -0.55 -11.49
CA PRO A 33 -11.50 0.70 -12.23
C PRO A 33 -10.27 0.98 -13.10
N GLY A 34 -9.09 0.44 -12.77
CA GLY A 34 -7.84 0.69 -13.50
C GLY A 34 -7.94 0.30 -14.98
N GLY A 35 -8.56 -0.83 -15.28
CA GLY A 35 -8.81 -1.27 -16.66
C GLY A 35 -9.71 -0.30 -17.44
N ARG A 36 -10.83 0.12 -16.84
CA ARG A 36 -11.76 1.08 -17.47
C ARG A 36 -11.16 2.47 -17.62
N MET A 37 -10.40 2.95 -16.63
CA MET A 37 -9.72 4.23 -16.72
C MET A 37 -8.62 4.23 -17.78
N ALA A 38 -7.91 3.11 -17.97
CA ALA A 38 -6.93 2.97 -19.03
C ALA A 38 -7.54 3.03 -20.44
N GLU A 39 -8.76 2.51 -20.63
CA GLU A 39 -9.51 2.62 -21.88
C GLU A 39 -10.01 4.05 -22.16
N VAL A 40 -10.50 4.75 -21.12
CA VAL A 40 -11.11 6.09 -21.28
C VAL A 40 -10.07 7.21 -21.34
N TYR A 41 -9.05 7.19 -20.46
CA TYR A 41 -8.06 8.27 -20.33
C TYR A 41 -6.72 7.96 -21.00
N GLY A 42 -6.59 6.75 -21.57
CA GLY A 42 -5.37 6.22 -22.16
C GLY A 42 -4.44 5.60 -21.11
N GLY A 43 -3.83 4.47 -21.46
CA GLY A 43 -2.96 3.70 -20.57
C GLY A 43 -1.80 4.49 -19.99
N LYS A 44 -1.16 5.38 -20.78
CA LYS A 44 -0.01 6.17 -20.32
C LYS A 44 -0.35 7.11 -19.15
N ARG A 45 -1.48 7.83 -19.24
CA ARG A 45 -1.88 8.80 -18.20
C ARG A 45 -2.36 8.08 -16.94
N THR A 46 -3.11 7.00 -17.12
CA THR A 46 -3.58 6.15 -16.04
C THR A 46 -2.40 5.56 -15.28
N LEU A 47 -1.42 4.98 -15.98
CA LEU A 47 -0.24 4.40 -15.36
C LEU A 47 0.58 5.44 -14.57
N ILE A 48 0.80 6.63 -15.13
CA ILE A 48 1.53 7.71 -14.43
C ILE A 48 0.77 8.16 -13.17
N ALA A 49 -0.56 8.31 -13.24
CA ALA A 49 -1.36 8.75 -12.09
C ALA A 49 -1.32 7.74 -10.93
N PHE A 50 -1.52 6.47 -11.24
CA PHE A 50 -1.47 5.39 -10.25
C PHE A 50 -0.06 5.23 -9.66
N LEU A 51 0.97 5.27 -10.51
CA LEU A 51 2.36 5.20 -10.08
C LEU A 51 2.77 6.37 -9.16
N LEU A 52 2.31 7.59 -9.48
CA LEU A 52 2.55 8.76 -8.64
C LEU A 52 1.85 8.62 -7.28
N LEU A 53 0.59 8.17 -7.27
CA LEU A 53 -0.15 7.91 -6.03
C LEU A 53 0.57 6.86 -5.17
N ALA A 54 0.98 5.74 -5.77
CA ALA A 54 1.72 4.67 -5.10
C ALA A 54 3.05 5.17 -4.51
N SER A 55 3.79 5.98 -5.27
CA SER A 55 5.09 6.53 -4.86
C SER A 55 4.96 7.47 -3.66
N ILE A 56 4.00 8.40 -3.70
CA ILE A 56 3.73 9.32 -2.58
C ILE A 56 3.32 8.55 -1.33
N CYS A 57 2.42 7.58 -1.47
CA CYS A 57 1.99 6.76 -0.34
C CYS A 57 3.14 5.92 0.22
N THR A 58 3.98 5.34 -0.62
CA THR A 58 5.17 4.58 -0.21
C THR A 58 6.16 5.45 0.56
N ALA A 59 6.38 6.69 0.12
CA ALA A 59 7.22 7.65 0.84
C ALA A 59 6.60 8.05 2.20
N ALA A 60 5.27 8.03 2.31
CA ALA A 60 4.54 8.32 3.55
C ALA A 60 4.51 7.13 4.54
N VAL A 61 4.69 5.89 4.09
CA VAL A 61 4.72 4.68 4.93
C VAL A 61 5.64 4.78 6.16
N PRO A 62 6.94 5.16 6.05
CA PRO A 62 7.83 5.23 7.22
C PRO A 62 7.40 6.30 8.22
N PHE A 63 6.80 7.40 7.75
CA PHE A 63 6.24 8.42 8.63
C PHE A 63 4.98 7.88 9.32
N ALA A 64 4.07 7.27 8.57
CA ALA A 64 2.85 6.66 9.11
C ALA A 64 3.13 5.59 10.16
N ALA A 65 4.16 4.76 9.94
CA ALA A 65 4.61 3.74 10.89
C ALA A 65 5.00 4.32 12.26
N ARG A 66 5.59 5.52 12.28
CA ARG A 66 5.99 6.22 13.53
C ARG A 66 4.82 6.86 14.28
N PHE A 67 3.74 7.22 13.59
CA PHE A 67 2.59 7.90 14.19
C PHE A 67 1.51 6.93 14.67
N SER A 68 1.09 5.97 13.83
CA SER A 68 0.01 5.04 14.17
C SER A 68 -0.05 3.84 13.23
N VAL A 69 -0.33 2.66 13.80
CA VAL A 69 -0.57 1.42 13.07
C VAL A 69 -1.74 1.57 12.08
N HIS A 70 -2.79 2.31 12.45
CA HIS A 70 -3.95 2.53 11.58
C HIS A 70 -3.59 3.35 10.33
N LEU A 71 -2.76 4.38 10.50
CA LEU A 71 -2.29 5.21 9.39
C LEU A 71 -1.32 4.44 8.48
N PHE A 72 -0.49 3.57 9.08
CA PHE A 72 0.37 2.66 8.34
C PHE A 72 -0.43 1.70 7.46
N ILE A 73 -1.48 1.05 8.03
CA ILE A 73 -2.37 0.16 7.27
C ILE A 73 -3.10 0.92 6.16
N ALA A 74 -3.57 2.14 6.42
CA ALA A 74 -4.19 2.98 5.40
C ALA A 74 -3.22 3.32 4.26
N CYS A 75 -1.97 3.67 4.56
CA CYS A 75 -0.94 3.89 3.53
C CYS A 75 -0.66 2.62 2.73
N ARG A 76 -0.57 1.45 3.39
CA ARG A 76 -0.39 0.16 2.72
C ARG A 76 -1.54 -0.15 1.74
N PHE A 77 -2.77 0.13 2.15
CA PHE A 77 -3.93 -0.01 1.27
C PHE A 77 -3.82 0.90 0.03
N LEU A 78 -3.49 2.18 0.22
CA LEU A 78 -3.35 3.13 -0.89
C LEU A 78 -2.20 2.78 -1.84
N VAL A 79 -1.09 2.25 -1.32
CA VAL A 79 0.00 1.70 -2.15
C VAL A 79 -0.51 0.53 -2.99
N GLY A 80 -1.31 -0.38 -2.39
CA GLY A 80 -1.96 -1.46 -3.12
C GLY A 80 -2.86 -0.95 -4.24
N VAL A 81 -3.68 0.08 -4.00
CA VAL A 81 -4.55 0.69 -5.03
C VAL A 81 -3.75 1.24 -6.20
N GLY A 82 -2.56 1.79 -5.93
CA GLY A 82 -1.66 2.35 -6.92
C GLY A 82 -0.84 1.34 -7.74
N THR A 83 -0.93 0.04 -7.41
CA THR A 83 -0.17 -1.06 -8.02
C THR A 83 -1.07 -1.90 -8.93
#